data_AF-A0AAW9KYY3-F1
#
_entry.id   AF-A0AAW9KYY3-F1
#
_cell.length_a   1.000
_cell.length_b   1.000
_cell.length_c   1.000
_cell.angle_alpha   90.00
_cell.angle_beta   90.00
_cell.angle_gamma   90.00
#
_symmetry.space_group_name_H-M   'P 1'
#
loop_
_entity.id
_entity.type
_entity.pdbx_description
1 polymer ?
#
loop_
_entity_poly.entity_id
_entity_poly.type
_entity_poly.pdbx_seq_one_letter_code
_entity_poly.pdbx_strand_id
1 'polypeptide(L)'
;MGSEPRITDLSALDAEDIKFRNTTFLKSDVEYEQTGRETFEELRHQIWVTRNGDIRRVMYQFPTEAPLYEQCAGWMHAIAGKHFFPDANHRTALATLRTLLRSNDIPVGRWPLDLSKKTVLWSHEVRKEIETVRLDTLYRHDWLFLVWVLYFKTVLRNGTA
;
A
#
# COMPACT_ATOMS: atom_id res chain seq x y z
N MET A 1 29.35 5.97 9.99
CA MET A 1 28.11 6.57 9.46
C MET A 1 27.28 5.43 8.89
N GLY A 2 26.20 5.03 9.58
CA GLY A 2 25.28 4.03 9.02
C GLY A 2 24.49 4.65 7.89
N SER A 3 24.30 3.93 6.79
CA SER A 3 23.38 4.34 5.73
C SER A 3 21.97 4.52 6.29
N GLU A 4 21.21 5.49 5.80
CA GLU A 4 19.78 5.60 6.13
C GLU A 4 19.08 4.27 5.83
N PRO A 5 18.16 3.79 6.70
CA PRO A 5 17.46 2.53 6.49
C PRO A 5 16.66 2.58 5.18
N ARG A 6 16.64 1.48 4.44
CA ARG A 6 15.98 1.36 3.12
C ARG A 6 15.39 -0.04 2.95
N ILE A 7 14.26 -0.13 2.28
CA ILE A 7 13.71 -1.40 1.80
C ILE A 7 14.51 -1.80 0.56
N THR A 8 15.37 -2.81 0.70
CA THR A 8 16.23 -3.30 -0.37
C THR A 8 15.89 -4.73 -0.78
N ASP A 9 15.26 -5.50 0.12
CA ASP A 9 14.75 -6.84 -0.16
C ASP A 9 13.23 -6.87 -0.11
N LEU A 10 12.62 -7.32 -1.20
CA LEU A 10 11.18 -7.46 -1.35
C LEU A 10 10.71 -8.92 -1.32
N SER A 11 11.62 -9.87 -1.14
CA SER A 11 11.38 -11.32 -1.22
C SER A 11 10.40 -11.86 -0.17
N ALA A 12 10.15 -11.10 0.89
CA ALA A 12 9.17 -11.42 1.93
C ALA A 12 7.71 -11.36 1.44
N LEU A 13 7.47 -10.92 0.20
CA LEU A 13 6.18 -10.86 -0.43
C LEU A 13 6.25 -11.30 -1.89
N ASP A 14 5.25 -12.04 -2.33
CA ASP A 14 4.92 -12.20 -3.73
C ASP A 14 3.53 -11.64 -4.09
N ALA A 15 3.12 -11.82 -5.35
CA ALA A 15 1.83 -11.34 -5.83
C ALA A 15 0.63 -12.03 -5.16
N GLU A 16 0.77 -13.30 -4.79
CA GLU A 16 -0.26 -14.09 -4.14
C GLU A 16 -0.38 -13.71 -2.66
N ASP A 17 0.72 -13.40 -1.99
CA ASP A 17 0.71 -12.84 -0.63
C ASP A 17 -0.11 -11.54 -0.55
N ILE A 18 0.04 -10.66 -1.55
CA ILE A 18 -0.72 -9.40 -1.63
C ILE A 18 -2.21 -9.68 -1.82
N LYS A 19 -2.58 -10.62 -2.72
CA LYS A 19 -3.97 -11.05 -2.94
C LYS A 19 -4.59 -11.71 -1.71
N PHE A 20 -3.83 -12.59 -1.07
CA PHE A 20 -4.24 -13.29 0.14
C PHE A 20 -4.48 -12.30 1.28
N ARG A 21 -3.58 -11.31 1.44
CA ARG A 21 -3.76 -10.24 2.42
C ARG A 21 -5.02 -9.43 2.15
N ASN A 22 -5.30 -9.08 0.90
CA ASN A 22 -6.52 -8.37 0.53
C ASN A 22 -7.79 -9.21 0.79
N THR A 23 -7.77 -10.49 0.44
CA THR A 23 -8.87 -11.44 0.72
C THR A 23 -9.16 -11.51 2.23
N THR A 24 -8.11 -11.49 3.05
CA THR A 24 -8.26 -11.51 4.52
C THR A 24 -9.00 -10.28 5.02
N PHE A 25 -8.68 -9.09 4.50
CA PHE A 25 -9.40 -7.86 4.86
C PHE A 25 -10.85 -7.91 4.39
N LEU A 26 -11.08 -8.32 3.15
CA LEU A 26 -12.43 -8.46 2.61
C LEU A 26 -13.30 -9.37 3.48
N LYS A 27 -12.78 -10.53 3.92
CA LYS A 27 -13.52 -11.44 4.80
C LYS A 27 -13.92 -10.76 6.10
N SER A 28 -12.99 -10.03 6.71
CA SER A 28 -13.31 -9.29 7.94
C SER A 28 -14.36 -8.22 7.70
N ASP A 29 -14.31 -7.48 6.59
CA ASP A 29 -15.29 -6.41 6.33
C ASP A 29 -16.68 -6.93 6.00
N VAL A 30 -16.80 -7.98 5.19
CA VAL A 30 -18.11 -8.57 4.86
C VAL A 30 -18.78 -9.18 6.10
N GLU A 31 -18.00 -9.72 7.04
CA GLU A 31 -18.51 -10.15 8.34
C GLU A 31 -19.11 -8.97 9.15
N TYR A 32 -18.63 -7.74 8.95
CA TYR A 32 -19.17 -6.51 9.56
C TYR A 32 -20.25 -5.80 8.72
N GLU A 33 -20.18 -5.91 7.39
CA GLU A 33 -21.01 -5.18 6.42
C GLU A 33 -21.87 -6.15 5.58
N GLN A 34 -22.88 -6.78 6.20
CA GLN A 34 -23.82 -7.67 5.50
C GLN A 34 -24.81 -6.94 4.55
N THR A 35 -24.47 -5.75 4.04
CA THR A 35 -25.38 -4.87 3.26
C THR A 35 -24.91 -4.56 1.84
N GLY A 36 -23.81 -5.16 1.39
CA GLY A 36 -23.27 -4.99 0.04
C GLY A 36 -24.11 -5.66 -1.07
N ARG A 37 -23.98 -5.14 -2.29
CA ARG A 37 -24.67 -5.65 -3.50
C ARG A 37 -23.95 -6.86 -4.12
N GLU A 38 -22.66 -7.01 -3.85
CA GLU A 38 -21.81 -8.11 -4.31
C GLU A 38 -21.51 -9.07 -3.15
N THR A 39 -21.48 -10.36 -3.43
CA THR A 39 -21.19 -11.43 -2.47
C THR A 39 -19.69 -11.55 -2.19
N PHE A 40 -19.33 -12.14 -1.05
CA PHE A 40 -17.92 -12.42 -0.72
C PHE A 40 -17.21 -13.22 -1.82
N GLU A 41 -17.88 -14.23 -2.40
CA GLU A 41 -17.29 -15.08 -3.44
C GLU A 41 -17.03 -14.30 -4.75
N GLU A 42 -17.90 -13.36 -5.12
CA GLU A 42 -17.67 -12.49 -6.29
C GLU A 42 -16.47 -11.57 -6.08
N LEU A 43 -16.40 -10.90 -4.93
CA LEU A 43 -15.28 -10.00 -4.58
C LEU A 43 -13.97 -10.79 -4.45
N ARG A 44 -14.02 -11.98 -3.84
CA ARG A 44 -12.89 -12.91 -3.78
C ARG A 44 -12.44 -13.31 -5.19
N HIS A 45 -13.35 -13.67 -6.07
CA HIS A 45 -13.02 -14.02 -7.43
C HIS A 45 -12.29 -12.86 -8.14
N GLN A 46 -12.82 -11.64 -8.04
CA GLN A 46 -12.20 -10.43 -8.62
C GLN A 46 -10.75 -10.21 -8.13
N ILE A 47 -10.48 -10.42 -6.84
CA ILE A 47 -9.11 -10.35 -6.30
C ILE A 47 -8.20 -11.38 -6.97
N TRP A 48 -8.66 -12.63 -7.07
CA TRP A 48 -7.80 -13.74 -7.52
C TRP A 48 -7.57 -13.78 -9.02
N VAL A 49 -8.50 -13.26 -9.83
CA VAL A 49 -8.31 -13.11 -11.30
C VAL A 49 -7.41 -11.94 -11.69
N THR A 50 -7.10 -11.03 -10.75
CA THR A 50 -6.11 -9.96 -10.99
C THR A 50 -4.79 -10.58 -11.43
N ARG A 51 -4.17 -10.09 -12.51
CA ARG A 51 -2.97 -10.75 -13.07
C ARG A 51 -1.78 -10.65 -12.12
N ASN A 52 -1.15 -11.78 -11.78
CA ASN A 52 0.08 -11.78 -10.97
C ASN A 52 1.19 -10.96 -11.62
N GLY A 53 1.26 -10.94 -12.96
CA GLY A 53 2.23 -10.11 -13.69
C GLY A 53 2.11 -8.62 -13.37
N ASP A 54 0.88 -8.11 -13.27
CA ASP A 54 0.64 -6.68 -13.00
C ASP A 54 1.06 -6.32 -11.56
N ILE A 55 0.79 -7.20 -10.59
CA ILE A 55 1.23 -7.03 -9.20
C ILE A 55 2.76 -7.13 -9.09
N ARG A 56 3.38 -8.10 -9.80
CA ARG A 56 4.84 -8.24 -9.82
C ARG A 56 5.55 -7.00 -10.36
N ARG A 57 4.93 -6.21 -11.25
CA ARG A 57 5.49 -4.93 -11.70
C ARG A 57 5.69 -3.94 -10.56
N VAL A 58 4.84 -3.96 -9.52
CA VAL A 58 5.05 -3.17 -8.30
C VAL A 58 6.41 -3.51 -7.70
N MET A 59 6.70 -4.80 -7.53
CA MET A 59 7.96 -5.26 -6.94
C MET A 59 9.17 -4.94 -7.83
N TYR A 60 9.06 -5.23 -9.13
CA TYR A 60 10.17 -5.03 -10.08
C TYR A 60 10.56 -3.58 -10.30
N GLN A 61 9.59 -2.66 -10.20
CA GLN A 61 9.83 -1.23 -10.42
C GLN A 61 10.01 -0.45 -9.12
N PHE A 62 10.08 -1.14 -7.98
CA PHE A 62 10.18 -0.51 -6.66
C PHE A 62 11.45 0.35 -6.54
N PRO A 63 11.37 1.60 -6.04
CA PRO A 63 12.50 2.52 -6.03
C PRO A 63 13.46 2.23 -4.84
N THR A 64 14.25 1.16 -4.92
CA THR A 64 15.20 0.73 -3.85
C THR A 64 16.25 1.79 -3.51
N GLU A 65 16.53 2.71 -4.43
CA GLU A 65 17.50 3.80 -4.25
C GLU A 65 16.90 5.11 -3.72
N ALA A 66 15.58 5.18 -3.53
CA ALA A 66 14.94 6.35 -2.93
C ALA A 66 15.07 6.36 -1.39
N PRO A 67 14.94 7.52 -0.73
CA PRO A 67 14.82 7.59 0.73
C PRO A 67 13.63 6.77 1.25
N LEU A 68 13.71 6.23 2.46
CA LEU A 68 12.69 5.34 3.03
C LEU A 68 11.26 5.90 2.98
N TYR A 69 11.10 7.20 3.26
CA TYR A 69 9.77 7.82 3.23
C TYR A 69 9.18 7.85 1.80
N GLU A 70 10.03 7.98 0.78
CA GLU A 70 9.63 7.91 -0.64
C GLU A 70 9.35 6.48 -1.05
N GLN A 71 10.14 5.51 -0.59
CA GLN A 71 9.88 4.08 -0.78
C GLN A 71 8.51 3.67 -0.24
N CYS A 72 8.22 4.07 1.01
CA CYS A 72 6.92 3.87 1.64
C CYS A 72 5.79 4.57 0.89
N ALA A 73 6.01 5.83 0.45
CA ALA A 73 5.02 6.57 -0.33
C ALA A 73 4.76 5.95 -1.71
N GLY A 74 5.83 5.51 -2.38
CA GLY A 74 5.78 4.81 -3.66
C GLY A 74 4.99 3.50 -3.54
N TRP A 75 5.21 2.73 -2.48
CA TRP A 75 4.43 1.51 -2.21
C TRP A 75 2.93 1.79 -2.09
N MET A 76 2.57 2.83 -1.32
CA MET A 76 1.18 3.24 -1.16
C MET A 76 0.58 3.75 -2.47
N HIS A 77 1.32 4.55 -3.24
CA HIS A 77 0.90 5.02 -4.55
C HIS A 77 0.68 3.85 -5.53
N ALA A 78 1.63 2.91 -5.60
CA ALA A 78 1.59 1.79 -6.51
C ALA A 78 0.44 0.82 -6.22
N ILE A 79 0.13 0.52 -4.94
CA ILE A 79 -0.94 -0.44 -4.59
C ILE A 79 -2.28 0.28 -4.40
N ALA A 80 -2.34 1.28 -3.52
CA ALA A 80 -3.59 1.96 -3.19
C ALA A 80 -4.05 2.95 -4.26
N GLY A 81 -3.10 3.55 -4.99
CA GLY A 81 -3.39 4.42 -6.13
C GLY A 81 -3.84 3.64 -7.35
N LYS A 82 -3.12 2.57 -7.75
CA LYS A 82 -3.50 1.71 -8.88
C LYS A 82 -4.82 0.98 -8.65
N HIS A 83 -5.15 0.69 -7.40
CA HIS A 83 -6.39 0.05 -6.99
C HIS A 83 -6.59 -1.32 -7.67
N PHE A 84 -5.67 -2.26 -7.39
CA PHE A 84 -5.70 -3.60 -7.98
C PHE A 84 -6.94 -4.40 -7.62
N PHE A 85 -7.53 -4.14 -6.46
CA PHE A 85 -8.62 -4.92 -5.89
C PHE A 85 -9.92 -4.10 -5.80
N PRO A 86 -11.09 -4.74 -5.68
CA PRO A 86 -12.35 -4.04 -5.51
C PRO A 86 -12.41 -3.20 -4.22
N ASP A 87 -11.83 -3.70 -3.12
CA ASP A 87 -11.79 -3.00 -1.84
C ASP A 87 -10.48 -3.25 -1.07
N ALA A 88 -10.31 -2.59 0.07
CA ALA A 88 -9.23 -2.75 1.04
C ALA A 88 -7.83 -2.45 0.51
N ASN A 89 -7.69 -1.78 -0.64
CA ASN A 89 -6.38 -1.50 -1.26
C ASN A 89 -5.42 -0.73 -0.32
N HIS A 90 -5.89 0.29 0.39
CA HIS A 90 -5.07 1.02 1.38
C HIS A 90 -4.64 0.15 2.55
N ARG A 91 -5.54 -0.69 3.06
CA ARG A 91 -5.25 -1.61 4.17
C ARG A 91 -4.26 -2.68 3.75
N THR A 92 -4.44 -3.25 2.55
CA THR A 92 -3.47 -4.14 1.92
C THR A 92 -2.11 -3.48 1.80
N ALA A 93 -2.04 -2.29 1.19
CA ALA A 93 -0.80 -1.57 0.99
C ALA A 93 -0.06 -1.28 2.31
N LEU A 94 -0.76 -0.79 3.35
CA LEU A 94 -0.15 -0.55 4.66
C LEU A 94 0.33 -1.85 5.33
N ALA A 95 -0.46 -2.93 5.25
CA ALA A 95 -0.12 -4.20 5.87
C ALA A 95 1.10 -4.84 5.21
N THR A 96 1.14 -4.85 3.88
CA THR A 96 2.27 -5.41 3.13
C THR A 96 3.51 -4.52 3.25
N LEU A 97 3.36 -3.19 3.32
CA LEU A 97 4.48 -2.30 3.64
C LEU A 97 5.08 -2.61 5.00
N ARG A 98 4.25 -2.85 6.02
CA ARG A 98 4.73 -3.25 7.36
C ARG A 98 5.47 -4.58 7.33
N THR A 99 5.05 -5.53 6.49
CA THR A 99 5.80 -6.78 6.27
C THR A 99 7.18 -6.48 5.70
N LEU A 100 7.26 -5.67 4.64
CA LEU A 100 8.55 -5.30 4.02
C LEU A 100 9.47 -4.54 4.98
N LEU A 101 8.95 -3.58 5.74
CA LEU A 101 9.74 -2.86 6.73
C LEU A 101 10.35 -3.83 7.75
N ARG A 102 9.54 -4.77 8.28
CA ARG A 102 10.01 -5.78 9.25
C ARG A 102 11.03 -6.74 8.64
N SER A 103 10.84 -7.18 7.40
CA SER A 103 11.76 -8.11 6.75
C SER A 103 13.10 -7.47 6.38
N ASN A 104 13.16 -6.14 6.33
CA ASN A 104 14.39 -5.37 6.13
C ASN A 104 14.97 -4.84 7.45
N ASP A 105 14.55 -5.40 8.59
CA ASP A 105 14.97 -4.98 9.94
C ASP A 105 14.75 -3.49 10.23
N ILE A 106 13.75 -2.88 9.58
CA ILE A 106 13.38 -1.47 9.78
C ILE A 106 12.31 -1.40 10.89
N PRO A 107 12.59 -0.70 12.01
CA PRO A 107 11.65 -0.58 13.11
C PRO A 107 10.32 0.03 12.65
N VAL A 108 9.24 -0.70 12.89
CA VAL A 108 7.88 -0.24 12.62
C VAL A 108 7.29 0.30 13.90
N GLY A 109 7.45 1.60 14.13
CA GLY A 109 6.80 2.30 15.24
C GLY A 109 5.27 2.24 15.16
N ARG A 110 4.62 2.73 16.22
CA ARG A 110 3.16 2.90 16.22
C ARG A 110 2.79 4.11 15.38
N TRP A 111 2.06 3.87 14.29
CA TRP A 111 1.55 4.98 13.46
C TRP A 111 0.26 5.52 14.07
N PRO A 112 0.11 6.83 14.28
CA PRO A 112 -1.09 7.40 14.90
C PRO A 112 -2.35 7.07 14.08
N LEU A 113 -3.36 6.49 14.74
CA LEU A 113 -4.57 6.00 14.08
C LEU A 113 -5.33 7.14 13.39
N ASP A 114 -5.49 8.28 14.06
CA ASP A 114 -6.22 9.44 13.52
C ASP A 114 -5.51 10.05 12.32
N LEU A 115 -4.18 10.13 12.35
CA LEU A 115 -3.38 10.60 11.22
C LEU A 115 -3.51 9.64 10.03
N SER A 116 -3.44 8.33 10.30
CA SER A 116 -3.61 7.29 9.27
C SER A 116 -4.99 7.39 8.60
N LYS A 117 -6.06 7.53 9.40
CA LYS A 117 -7.43 7.69 8.89
C LYS A 117 -7.58 8.96 8.04
N LYS A 118 -7.11 10.11 8.54
CA LYS A 118 -7.13 11.37 7.79
C LYS A 118 -6.38 11.27 6.47
N THR A 119 -5.22 10.63 6.48
CA THR A 119 -4.39 10.45 5.27
C THR A 119 -5.07 9.54 4.24
N VAL A 120 -5.70 8.44 4.68
CA VAL A 120 -6.48 7.57 3.79
C VAL A 120 -7.63 8.33 3.14
N LEU A 121 -8.41 9.08 3.93
CA LEU A 121 -9.50 9.92 3.40
C LEU A 121 -8.98 10.94 2.39
N TRP A 122 -7.90 11.64 2.72
CA TRP A 122 -7.32 12.61 1.80
C TRP A 122 -6.78 11.97 0.52
N SER A 123 -6.16 10.79 0.63
CA SER A 123 -5.72 10.00 -0.51
C SER A 123 -6.89 9.59 -1.41
N HIS A 124 -8.06 9.28 -0.86
CA HIS A 124 -9.26 9.01 -1.66
C HIS A 124 -9.72 10.25 -2.43
N GLU A 125 -9.75 11.42 -1.80
CA GLU A 125 -10.14 12.67 -2.46
C GLU A 125 -9.16 13.05 -3.56
N VAL A 126 -7.84 13.03 -3.29
CA VAL A 126 -6.82 13.35 -4.30
C VAL A 126 -6.89 12.41 -5.50
N ARG A 127 -7.19 11.12 -5.28
CA ARG A 127 -7.32 10.15 -6.38
C ARG A 127 -8.44 10.49 -7.36
N LYS A 128 -9.47 11.25 -6.94
CA LYS A 128 -10.55 11.72 -7.84
C LYS A 128 -10.09 12.86 -8.75
N GLU A 129 -9.05 13.58 -8.34
CA GLU A 129 -8.58 14.81 -9.00
C GLU A 129 -7.33 14.58 -9.88
N ILE A 130 -6.67 13.44 -9.76
CA ILE A 130 -5.50 13.10 -10.57
C ILE A 130 -5.85 12.13 -11.70
N GLU A 131 -4.97 12.06 -12.70
CA GLU A 131 -5.02 11.00 -13.70
C GLU A 131 -4.87 9.63 -13.01
N THR A 132 -5.71 8.67 -13.42
CA THR A 132 -5.68 7.30 -12.93
C THR A 132 -4.26 6.72 -12.95
N VAL A 133 -3.81 6.21 -11.81
CA VAL A 133 -2.53 5.49 -11.71
C VAL A 133 -2.61 4.22 -12.55
N ARG A 134 -1.64 4.02 -13.43
CA ARG A 134 -1.51 2.90 -14.35
C ARG A 134 -0.20 2.16 -14.07
N LEU A 135 0.00 1.02 -14.74
CA LEU A 135 1.21 0.21 -14.57
C LEU A 135 2.49 0.92 -15.06
N ASP A 136 2.38 1.91 -15.95
CA ASP A 136 3.47 2.76 -16.42
C ASP A 136 3.73 3.99 -15.52
N THR A 137 2.85 4.25 -14.54
CA THR A 137 2.92 5.43 -13.66
C THR A 137 2.92 5.07 -12.17
N LEU A 138 3.22 3.82 -11.81
CA LEU A 138 3.15 3.29 -10.44
C LEU A 138 3.93 4.09 -9.39
N TYR A 139 4.98 4.81 -9.80
CA TYR A 139 5.87 5.57 -8.91
C TYR A 139 5.99 7.05 -9.31
N ARG A 140 5.00 7.58 -10.04
CA ARG A 140 5.00 8.99 -10.44
C ARG A 140 4.89 9.89 -9.20
N HIS A 141 5.68 10.96 -9.17
CA HIS A 141 5.62 11.97 -8.13
C HIS A 141 4.49 12.98 -8.41
N ASP A 142 3.24 12.54 -8.28
CA ASP A 142 2.06 13.41 -8.36
C ASP A 142 1.48 13.74 -6.97
N TRP A 143 0.30 14.39 -6.94
CA TRP A 143 -0.35 14.78 -5.69
C TRP A 143 -0.66 13.59 -4.78
N LEU A 144 -0.99 12.42 -5.34
CA LEU A 144 -1.27 11.24 -4.53
C LEU A 144 0.02 10.73 -3.86
N PHE A 145 1.14 10.74 -4.59
CA PHE A 145 2.45 10.42 -4.01
C PHE A 145 2.81 11.39 -2.87
N LEU A 146 2.57 12.69 -3.07
CA LEU A 146 2.86 13.72 -2.05
C LEU A 146 2.07 13.51 -0.75
N VAL A 147 0.80 13.12 -0.82
CA VAL A 147 -0.01 12.78 0.37
C VAL A 147 0.72 11.76 1.24
N TRP A 148 1.23 10.70 0.62
CA TRP A 148 1.94 9.65 1.34
C TRP A 148 3.34 10.06 1.78
N VAL A 149 4.06 10.87 1.00
CA VAL A 149 5.36 11.43 1.43
C VAL A 149 5.21 12.24 2.71
N LEU A 150 4.22 13.13 2.78
CA LEU A 150 3.96 13.93 3.98
C LEU A 150 3.66 13.04 5.18
N TYR A 151 2.79 12.05 5.00
CA TYR A 151 2.47 11.07 6.04
C TYR A 151 3.71 10.33 6.55
N PHE A 152 4.52 9.73 5.65
CA PHE A 152 5.70 8.95 6.05
C PHE A 152 6.82 9.81 6.62
N LYS A 153 6.99 11.04 6.15
CA LYS A 153 7.90 12.00 6.82
C LYS A 153 7.48 12.25 8.26
N THR A 154 6.18 12.31 8.56
CA THR A 154 5.70 12.47 9.94
C THR A 154 5.88 11.19 10.76
N VAL A 155 5.40 10.03 10.28
CA VAL A 155 5.36 8.82 11.11
C VAL A 155 6.70 8.12 11.25
N LEU A 156 7.63 8.27 10.30
CA LEU A 156 8.97 7.69 10.40
C LEU A 156 9.90 8.54 11.27
N ARG A 157 9.73 9.87 11.31
CA ARG A 157 10.46 10.74 12.25
C ARG A 157 10.10 10.46 13.72
N ASN A 158 8.85 10.08 13.98
CA ASN A 158 8.35 9.81 15.33
C ASN A 158 8.52 8.33 15.74
N GLY A 159 9.03 7.46 14.86
CA GLY A 159 9.17 6.02 15.08
C GLY A 159 10.53 5.59 15.61
N THR A 160 11.45 6.52 15.85
CA THR A 160 12.81 6.28 16.37
C THR A 160 12.96 6.63 17.86
N ALA A 161 11.85 6.71 18.60
CA ALA A 161 11.83 6.96 20.04
C ALA A 161 11.61 5.66 20.82
#